data_AF-A0A7S7RP22-F1
#
_entry.id   AF-A0A7S7RP22-F1
#
_cell.length_a   1.000
_cell.length_b   1.000
_cell.length_c   1.000
_cell.angle_alpha   90.00
_cell.angle_beta   90.00
_cell.angle_gamma   90.00
#
_symmetry.space_group_name_H-M   'P 1'
#
loop_
_entity.id
_entity.type
_entity.pdbx_description
1 polymer ?
#
loop_
_entity_poly.entity_id
_entity_poly.type
_entity_poly.pdbx_seq_one_letter_code
_entity_poly.pdbx_strand_id
1 'polypeptide(L)' 'MDNENKIIEMLEKEYKAFLLSKKQVAKIMGISLSSVDNLLSSDSNKLPEYIKMGDGLKSSIRFSVVCVAKFLSRSNEA' A
#
# COMPACT_ATOMS: atom_id res chain seq x y z
N MET A 1 9.58 17.93 2.34
CA MET A 1 8.47 17.40 1.53
C MET A 1 8.96 16.46 0.42
N ASP A 2 10.25 16.11 0.44
CA ASP A 2 10.99 15.59 -0.73
C ASP A 2 11.04 14.06 -0.76
N ASN A 3 10.75 13.41 0.38
CA ASN A 3 10.85 11.97 0.52
C ASN A 3 9.61 11.24 -0.06
N GLU A 4 8.41 11.79 0.14
CA GLU A 4 7.17 11.24 -0.40
C GLU A 4 7.19 11.23 -1.94
N ASN A 5 7.53 12.36 -2.57
CA ASN A 5 7.60 12.45 -4.04
C ASN A 5 8.62 11.48 -4.63
N LYS A 6 9.79 11.31 -4.00
CA LYS A 6 10.78 10.30 -4.41
C LYS A 6 10.22 8.88 -4.36
N ILE A 7 9.46 8.53 -3.31
CA ILE A 7 8.85 7.21 -3.18
C ILE A 7 7.75 7.03 -4.24
N ILE A 8 6.94 8.07 -4.50
CA ILE A 8 5.93 8.04 -5.57
C ILE A 8 6.60 7.78 -6.92
N GLU A 9 7.62 8.56 -7.30
CA GLU A 9 8.31 8.40 -8.59
C GLU A 9 8.97 7.01 -8.73
N MET A 10 9.53 6.47 -7.65
CA MET A 10 10.09 5.11 -7.64
C MET A 10 9.01 4.05 -7.85
N LEU A 11 7.89 4.15 -7.13
CA LEU A 11 6.77 3.22 -7.25
C LEU A 11 6.08 3.32 -8.62
N GLU A 12 5.91 4.52 -9.15
CA GLU A 12 5.36 4.75 -10.48
C GLU A 12 6.26 4.18 -11.57
N LYS A 13 7.59 4.33 -11.45
CA LYS A 13 8.54 3.72 -12.39
C LYS A 13 8.56 2.20 -12.32
N GLU A 14 8.53 1.63 -11.11
CA GLU A 14 8.63 0.19 -10.91
C GLU A 14 7.34 -0.54 -11.31
N TYR A 15 6.18 0.00 -10.95
CA TYR A 15 4.89 -0.68 -11.14
C TYR A 15 4.10 -0.14 -12.34
N LYS A 16 4.48 1.01 -12.92
CA LYS A 16 3.79 1.68 -14.05
C LYS A 16 2.27 1.81 -13.85
N ALA A 17 1.83 1.90 -12.60
CA ALA A 17 0.42 1.89 -12.24
C ALA A 17 0.18 2.81 -11.05
N PHE A 18 -0.89 3.60 -11.11
CA PHE A 18 -1.34 4.47 -10.02
C PHE A 18 -1.95 3.71 -8.84
N LEU A 19 -2.42 2.47 -9.09
CA LEU A 19 -3.07 1.63 -8.09
C LEU A 19 -2.28 0.32 -7.93
N LEU A 20 -1.89 0.06 -6.69
CA LEU A 20 -1.16 -1.12 -6.28
C LEU A 20 -2.11 -2.18 -5.74
N SER A 21 -1.76 -3.45 -5.96
CA SER A 21 -2.49 -4.60 -5.43
C SER A 21 -1.92 -5.05 -4.08
N LYS A 22 -2.67 -5.85 -3.30
CA LYS A 22 -2.18 -6.48 -2.06
C LYS A 22 -0.78 -7.12 -2.21
N LYS A 23 -0.54 -7.83 -3.33
CA LYS A 23 0.75 -8.45 -3.64
C LYS A 23 1.89 -7.43 -3.80
N GLN A 24 1.63 -6.29 -4.43
CA GLN A 24 2.64 -5.27 -4.65
C GLN A 24 2.95 -4.55 -3.34
N VAL A 25 1.92 -4.17 -2.57
CA VAL A 25 2.11 -3.58 -1.24
C VAL A 25 2.87 -4.51 -0.30
N ALA A 26 2.55 -5.80 -0.30
CA ALA A 26 3.30 -6.80 0.45
C ALA A 26 4.79 -6.77 0.10
N LYS A 27 5.12 -6.72 -1.20
CA LYS A 27 6.49 -6.65 -1.69
C LYS A 27 7.20 -5.35 -1.28
N ILE A 28 6.52 -4.21 -1.42
CA ILE A 28 7.05 -2.89 -1.07
C ILE A 28 7.34 -2.79 0.43
N MET A 29 6.43 -3.32 1.25
CA MET A 29 6.55 -3.33 2.71
C MET A 29 7.45 -4.46 3.24
N GLY A 30 7.93 -5.36 2.37
CA GLY A 30 8.74 -6.51 2.78
C GLY A 30 8.00 -7.55 3.63
N ILE A 31 6.68 -7.62 3.53
CA ILE A 31 5.84 -8.56 4.31
C ILE A 31 5.16 -9.59 3.40
N SER A 32 4.64 -10.66 4.02
CA SER A 32 3.90 -11.68 3.28
C SER A 32 2.50 -11.19 2.89
N LEU A 33 1.95 -11.73 1.78
CA LEU A 33 0.57 -11.45 1.37
C LEU A 33 -0.44 -11.79 2.49
N SER A 34 -0.22 -12.90 3.20
CA SER A 34 -1.06 -13.29 4.33
C SER A 34 -0.98 -12.31 5.49
N SER A 35 0.18 -11.67 5.70
CA SER A 35 0.33 -10.60 6.70
C SER A 35 -0.47 -9.37 6.28
N VAL A 36 -0.47 -8.99 5.01
CA VAL A 36 -1.33 -7.92 4.50
C VAL A 36 -2.80 -8.26 4.72
N ASP A 37 -3.23 -9.49 4.43
CA ASP A 37 -4.61 -9.92 4.62
C ASP A 37 -5.04 -9.92 6.11
N ASN A 38 -4.13 -10.34 6.99
CA ASN A 38 -4.34 -10.26 8.43
C ASN A 38 -4.42 -8.82 8.94
N LEU A 39 -3.54 -7.94 8.46
CA LEU A 39 -3.56 -6.51 8.81
C LEU A 39 -4.81 -5.81 8.29
N LEU A 40 -5.29 -6.15 7.09
CA LEU A 40 -6.55 -5.65 6.56
C LEU A 40 -7.76 -6.03 7.43
N SER A 41 -7.69 -7.19 8.09
CA SER A 41 -8.77 -7.74 8.90
C SER A 41 -8.68 -7.35 10.39
N SER A 42 -7.46 -7.18 10.93
CA SER A 42 -7.23 -6.85 12.34
C SER A 42 -6.97 -5.37 12.58
N ASP A 43 -6.12 -4.74 11.77
CA ASP A 43 -5.52 -3.45 12.10
C ASP A 43 -5.17 -2.65 10.84
N SER A 44 -6.21 -2.13 10.20
CA SER A 44 -6.12 -1.38 8.93
C SER A 44 -5.21 -0.16 9.02
N ASN A 45 -4.93 0.34 10.23
CA ASN A 45 -4.06 1.49 10.48
C ASN A 45 -2.57 1.20 10.27
N LYS A 46 -2.18 -0.09 10.21
CA LYS A 46 -0.83 -0.53 9.85
C LYS A 46 -0.62 -0.70 8.34
N LEU A 47 -1.64 -0.39 7.54
CA LEU A 47 -1.56 -0.41 6.10
C LEU A 47 -1.85 0.99 5.54
N PRO A 48 -1.30 1.29 4.36
CA PRO A 48 -1.65 2.50 3.65
C PRO A 48 -3.14 2.49 3.29
N GLU A 49 -3.72 3.69 3.18
CA GLU A 49 -5.11 3.84 2.77
C GLU A 49 -5.41 3.05 1.49
N TYR A 50 -6.51 2.31 1.55
CA TYR A 50 -6.94 1.39 0.50
C TYR A 50 -8.40 1.57 0.16
N ILE A 51 -8.72 1.23 -1.08
CA ILE A 51 -10.06 1.24 -1.62
C ILE A 51 -10.48 -0.21 -1.78
N LYS A 52 -11.54 -0.59 -1.06
CA LYS A 52 -12.22 -1.86 -1.24
C LYS A 52 -13.23 -1.71 -2.39
N MET A 53 -12.92 -2.33 -3.52
CA MET A 53 -13.81 -2.40 -4.68
C MET A 53 -14.69 -3.65 -4.55
N GLY A 54 -15.86 -3.45 -3.95
CA GLY A 54 -16.89 -4.48 -3.73
C GLY A 54 -17.22 -4.71 -2.26
N ASP A 55 -18.34 -5.40 -2.02
CA ASP A 55 -18.82 -5.69 -0.66
C ASP A 55 -18.44 -7.10 -0.17
N GLY A 56 -18.32 -8.08 -1.08
CA GLY A 56 -18.11 -9.50 -0.72
C GLY A 56 -16.72 -9.87 -0.16
N LEU A 57 -16.60 -11.09 0.38
CA LEU A 57 -15.35 -11.66 0.93
C LEU A 57 -14.17 -11.68 -0.06
N LYS A 58 -14.44 -11.63 -1.37
CA LYS A 58 -13.45 -11.57 -2.45
C LYS A 58 -13.26 -10.17 -3.07
N SER A 59 -13.68 -9.13 -2.36
CA SER A 59 -13.57 -7.76 -2.86
C SER A 59 -12.14 -7.41 -3.23
N SER A 60 -11.98 -6.71 -4.36
CA SER A 60 -10.67 -6.30 -4.83
C SER A 60 -10.18 -5.13 -4.00
N ILE A 61 -9.04 -5.29 -3.34
CA ILE A 61 -8.42 -4.20 -2.56
C ILE A 61 -7.30 -3.59 -3.38
N ARG A 62 -7.39 -2.27 -3.58
CA ARG A 62 -6.42 -1.45 -4.31
C ARG A 62 -5.86 -0.39 -3.38
N PHE A 63 -4.58 -0.11 -3.50
CA PHE A 63 -3.87 0.90 -2.72
C PHE A 63 -3.40 1.99 -3.68
N SER A 64 -3.61 3.26 -3.34
CA SER A 64 -3.06 4.35 -4.16
C SER A 64 -1.55 4.45 -3.92
N VAL A 65 -0.76 4.61 -4.99
CA VAL A 65 0.69 4.84 -4.88
C VAL A 65 0.99 6.01 -3.94
N VAL A 66 0.18 7.08 -4.01
CA VAL A 66 0.32 8.26 -3.14
C VAL A 66 0.13 7.89 -1.67
N CYS A 67 -0.91 7.12 -1.33
CA CYS A 67 -1.15 6.69 0.04
C CYS A 67 -0.06 5.74 0.56
N VAL A 68 0.43 4.84 -0.29
CA VAL A 68 1.55 3.95 0.04
C VAL A 68 2.81 4.77 0.32
N ALA A 69 3.13 5.72 -0.55
CA ALA A 69 4.29 6.59 -0.39
C ALA A 69 4.20 7.44 0.88
N LYS A 70 3.02 8.03 1.15
CA LYS A 70 2.76 8.80 2.37
C LYS A 70 2.93 7.95 3.63
N PHE A 71 2.43 6.72 3.62
CA PHE A 71 2.58 5.78 4.73
C PHE A 71 4.06 5.45 4.97
N LEU A 72 4.79 5.10 3.91
CA LEU A 72 6.22 4.77 3.99
C LEU A 72 7.05 5.96 4.48
N SER A 73 6.75 7.17 3.99
CA SER A 73 7.41 8.39 4.45
C SER A 73 7.18 8.61 5.95
N ARG A 74 5.95 8.42 6.43
CA ARG A 74 5.61 8.52 7.86
C ARG A 74 6.31 7.46 8.71
N SER A 75 6.40 6.22 8.23
CA SER A 75 7.07 5.14 8.96
C SER A 75 8.59 5.31 9.03
N ASN A 76 9.19 6.08 8.12
CA ASN A 76 10.62 6.35 8.08
C ASN A 76 11.04 7.58 8.93
N GLU A 77 10.09 8.25 9.59
CA GLU A 77 10.34 9.37 10.52
C GLU A 77 10.29 8.93 12.00
N ALA A 78 10.21 7.62 12.28
CA ALA A 78 10.16 7.04 13.64
C ALA A 78 11.51 6.45 14.09
#